data_AF-A0A1F8F9A2-F1
#
_entry.id   AF-A0A1F8F9A2-F1
#
_cell.length_a   1.000
_cell.length_b   1.000
_cell.length_c   1.000
_cell.angle_alpha   90.00
_cell.angle_beta   90.00
_cell.angle_gamma   90.00
#
_symmetry.space_group_name_H-M   'P 1'
#
loop_
_entity.id
_entity.type
_entity.pdbx_description
1 polymer ?
#
loop_
_entity_poly.entity_id
_entity_poly.type
_entity_poly.pdbx_seq_one_letter_code
_entity_poly.pdbx_strand_id
1 'polypeptide(L)'
;MRLDNKAKIELVARNYLPVSKCSKCGKEATNVCSACVDEEGMMLSYDQCVQTYYDEENADEDHYLLPLANSPRCGVCGYEPPGPPDKLF
;
A
#
# COMPACT_ATOMS: atom_id res chain seq x y z
N MET A 1 2.48 -10.88 22.02
CA MET A 1 1.10 -11.22 22.44
C MET A 1 1.11 -12.68 22.87
N ARG A 2 1.07 -12.96 24.18
CA ARG A 2 0.81 -14.31 24.70
C ARG A 2 -0.67 -14.36 25.05
N LEU A 3 -1.34 -15.38 24.54
CA LEU A 3 -2.76 -15.60 24.74
C LEU A 3 -2.86 -16.74 25.74
N ASP A 4 -3.28 -16.39 26.96
CA ASP A 4 -3.19 -17.28 28.12
C ASP A 4 -4.45 -18.14 28.29
N ASN A 5 -5.41 -17.98 27.37
CA ASN A 5 -6.64 -18.74 27.31
C ASN A 5 -6.51 -19.88 26.30
N LYS A 6 -6.81 -21.11 26.73
CA LYS A 6 -6.73 -22.37 25.95
C LYS A 6 -7.73 -22.47 24.79
N ALA A 7 -8.36 -21.38 24.38
CA ALA A 7 -9.21 -21.36 23.18
C ALA A 7 -8.31 -21.52 21.95
N LYS A 8 -8.72 -22.38 21.01
CA LYS A 8 -8.01 -22.59 19.75
C LYS A 8 -8.06 -21.28 18.94
N ILE A 9 -6.92 -20.62 18.77
CA ILE A 9 -6.81 -19.44 17.92
C ILE A 9 -6.52 -19.92 16.50
N GLU A 10 -7.37 -19.53 15.55
CA GLU A 10 -7.20 -19.85 14.14
C GLU A 10 -7.06 -18.56 13.34
N LEU A 11 -6.04 -18.50 12.46
CA LEU A 11 -5.87 -17.41 11.52
C LEU A 11 -6.81 -17.64 10.33
N VAL A 12 -7.87 -16.85 10.23
CA VAL A 12 -8.88 -16.99 9.17
C VAL A 12 -8.53 -16.23 7.89
N ALA A 13 -7.74 -15.17 7.99
CA ALA A 13 -7.31 -14.35 6.86
C ALA A 13 -6.03 -13.57 7.21
N ARG A 14 -5.27 -13.19 6.19
CA ARG A 14 -4.11 -12.31 6.32
C ARG A 14 -4.06 -11.34 5.15
N ASN A 15 -3.97 -10.05 5.47
CA ASN A 15 -3.78 -9.01 4.48
C ASN A 15 -2.28 -8.93 4.10
N TYR A 16 -1.97 -9.08 2.81
CA TYR A 16 -0.63 -8.84 2.28
C TYR A 16 -0.66 -7.54 1.48
N LEU A 17 0.36 -6.70 1.67
CA LEU A 17 0.48 -5.47 0.91
C LEU A 17 0.73 -5.84 -0.57
N PRO A 18 -0.09 -5.35 -1.51
CA PRO A 18 0.16 -5.57 -2.93
C PRO A 18 1.49 -4.95 -3.36
N VAL A 19 2.21 -5.60 -4.26
CA VAL A 19 3.43 -5.05 -4.85
C VAL A 19 3.02 -3.89 -5.77
N SER A 20 3.43 -2.68 -5.41
CA SER A 20 3.25 -1.48 -6.21
C SER A 20 4.55 -1.08 -6.90
N LYS A 21 4.46 -0.48 -8.09
CA LYS A 21 5.64 -0.04 -8.85
C LYS A 21 5.86 1.46 -8.69
N CYS A 22 7.13 1.86 -8.64
CA CYS A 22 7.55 3.23 -8.69
C CYS A 22 7.24 3.81 -10.07
N SER A 23 6.56 4.96 -10.11
CA SER A 23 6.11 5.60 -11.35
C SER A 23 7.27 6.02 -12.28
N LYS A 24 8.53 6.10 -11.79
CA LYS A 24 9.71 6.54 -12.57
C LYS A 24 10.59 5.41 -13.05
N CYS A 25 10.89 4.45 -12.18
CA CYS A 25 11.85 3.39 -12.48
C CYS A 25 11.23 1.99 -12.56
N GLY A 26 9.95 1.83 -12.19
CA GLY A 26 9.25 0.55 -12.21
C GLY A 26 9.65 -0.46 -11.14
N LYS A 27 10.65 -0.15 -10.28
CA LYS A 27 11.00 -0.95 -9.10
C LYS A 27 9.88 -0.93 -8.06
N GLU A 28 9.93 -1.83 -7.09
CA GLU A 28 8.97 -1.87 -5.98
C GLU A 28 8.96 -0.53 -5.22
N ALA A 29 7.77 0.07 -5.13
CA ALA A 29 7.57 1.33 -4.42
C ALA A 29 7.42 1.08 -2.93
N THR A 30 8.04 1.96 -2.15
CA THR A 30 8.06 1.94 -0.69
C THR A 30 7.35 3.15 -0.09
N ASN A 31 7.09 4.17 -0.92
CA ASN A 31 6.49 5.44 -0.50
C ASN A 31 5.38 5.87 -1.46
N VAL A 32 4.45 6.66 -0.93
CA VAL A 32 3.44 7.40 -1.67
C VAL A 32 3.62 8.89 -1.41
N CYS A 33 3.57 9.71 -2.44
CA CYS A 33 3.52 11.16 -2.28
C CYS A 33 2.06 11.61 -2.18
N SER A 34 1.67 12.14 -1.03
CA SER A 34 0.29 12.58 -0.75
C SER A 34 -0.12 13.89 -1.44
N ALA A 35 0.84 14.61 -2.00
CA ALA A 35 0.62 15.84 -2.78
C ALA A 35 0.87 15.68 -4.29
N CYS A 36 1.52 14.58 -4.71
CA CYS A 36 1.86 14.36 -6.11
C CYS A 36 0.79 13.48 -6.76
N VAL A 37 -0.02 14.07 -7.64
CA VAL A 37 -1.13 13.40 -8.31
C VAL A 37 -1.01 13.59 -9.82
N ASP A 38 -1.15 12.51 -10.58
CA ASP A 38 -1.27 12.54 -12.04
C ASP A 38 -2.63 11.99 -12.51
N GLU A 39 -2.76 11.74 -13.81
CA GLU A 39 -4.00 11.19 -14.41
C GLU A 39 -4.34 9.77 -13.89
N GLU A 40 -3.34 9.04 -13.38
CA GLU A 40 -3.44 7.66 -12.88
C GLU A 40 -3.63 7.62 -11.36
N GLY A 41 -3.41 8.75 -10.67
CA GLY A 41 -3.72 8.96 -9.27
C GLY A 41 -2.49 9.37 -8.46
N MET A 42 -2.40 8.88 -7.24
CA MET A 42 -1.31 9.21 -6.31
C MET A 42 0.00 8.59 -6.78
N MET A 43 1.08 9.36 -6.78
CA MET A 43 2.38 8.87 -7.25
C MET A 43 3.09 8.00 -6.22
N LEU A 44 3.63 6.87 -6.71
CA LEU A 44 4.35 5.89 -5.92
C LEU A 44 5.84 5.93 -6.23
N SER A 45 6.67 5.84 -5.19
CA SER A 45 8.12 5.99 -5.34
C SER A 45 8.92 4.95 -4.56
N TYR A 46 10.03 4.54 -5.18
CA TYR A 46 11.10 3.78 -4.55
C TYR A 46 12.06 4.74 -3.85
N ASP A 47 12.64 4.35 -2.71
CA ASP A 47 13.49 5.21 -1.85
C ASP A 47 14.55 6.02 -2.62
N GLN A 48 15.19 5.44 -3.64
CA GLN A 48 16.20 6.15 -4.42
C GLN A 48 15.62 7.14 -5.45
N CYS A 49 14.37 6.93 -5.86
CA CYS A 49 13.67 7.82 -6.79
C CYS A 49 12.97 8.98 -6.07
N VAL A 50 12.68 8.84 -4.77
CA VAL A 50 12.04 9.86 -3.93
C VAL A 50 12.69 11.23 -4.10
N GLN A 51 14.02 11.32 -3.93
CA GLN A 51 14.77 12.58 -4.04
C GLN A 51 14.68 13.22 -5.43
N THR A 52 14.36 12.43 -6.46
CA THR A 52 14.20 12.90 -7.83
C THR A 52 12.73 12.99 -8.26
N TYR A 53 11.80 12.76 -7.33
CA TYR A 53 10.35 12.80 -7.52
C TYR A 53 9.69 13.92 -6.73
N TYR A 54 10.30 14.37 -5.64
CA TYR A 54 9.95 15.64 -5.04
C TYR A 54 10.06 16.72 -6.12
N ASP A 55 8.92 17.24 -6.57
CA ASP A 55 8.90 18.45 -7.38
C ASP A 55 9.63 19.54 -6.61
N GLU A 56 10.43 20.34 -7.31
CA GLU A 56 11.20 21.44 -6.71
C GLU A 56 10.29 22.42 -5.92
N GLU A 57 8.99 22.45 -6.22
CA GLU A 57 7.98 23.23 -5.49
C GLU A 57 7.65 22.70 -4.08
N ASN A 58 7.84 21.40 -3.81
CA ASN A 58 7.50 20.76 -2.53
C ASN A 58 8.71 20.07 -1.87
N ALA A 59 9.93 20.34 -2.35
CA ALA A 59 11.16 19.71 -1.89
C ALA A 59 11.45 19.95 -0.39
N ASP A 60 10.90 21.02 0.18
CA ASP A 60 11.09 21.41 1.58
C ASP A 60 10.04 20.77 2.52
N GLU A 61 9.05 20.06 1.98
CA GLU A 61 7.88 19.54 2.70
C GLU A 61 7.88 18.00 2.73
N ASP A 62 8.68 17.44 3.64
CA ASP A 62 8.87 15.99 3.79
C ASP A 62 7.61 15.25 4.26
N HIS A 63 6.66 15.94 4.90
CA HIS A 63 5.39 15.38 5.39
C HIS A 63 4.49 14.84 4.30
N TYR A 64 4.71 15.21 3.03
CA TYR A 64 3.93 14.66 1.93
C TYR A 64 4.35 13.25 1.53
N LEU A 65 5.57 12.84 1.84
CA LEU A 65 6.04 11.49 1.55
C LEU A 65 5.71 10.56 2.71
N LEU A 66 4.80 9.64 2.45
CA LEU A 66 4.35 8.69 3.45
C LEU A 66 4.83 7.28 3.07
N PRO A 67 5.25 6.47 4.05
CA PRO A 67 5.57 5.07 3.78
C PRO A 67 4.31 4.34 3.31
N LEU A 68 4.45 3.47 2.32
CA LEU A 68 3.35 2.68 1.81
C LEU A 68 2.89 1.69 2.89
N ALA A 69 1.71 1.92 3.45
CA ALA A 69 1.14 1.06 4.48
C ALA A 69 0.33 -0.08 3.86
N ASN A 70 0.27 -1.23 4.56
CA ASN A 70 -0.59 -2.38 4.24
C ASN A 70 -2.09 -2.06 4.44
N SER A 71 -2.56 -1.05 3.71
CA SER A 71 -3.89 -0.49 3.80
C SER A 71 -4.85 -1.28 2.92
N PRO A 72 -6.05 -1.64 3.43
CA PRO A 72 -7.11 -2.24 2.61
C PRO A 72 -7.56 -1.39 1.42
N ARG A 73 -7.13 -0.11 1.35
CA ARG A 73 -7.44 0.83 0.27
C ARG A 73 -6.40 0.83 -0.86
N CYS A 74 -5.30 0.09 -0.74
CA CYS A 74 -4.23 0.01 -1.76
C CYS A 74 -4.51 -0.99 -2.90
N GLY A 75 -5.78 -1.15 -3.32
CA GLY A 75 -6.13 -1.81 -4.59
C GLY A 75 -6.91 -3.13 -4.47
N VAL A 76 -6.76 -3.88 -3.39
CA VAL A 76 -7.62 -5.06 -3.12
C VAL A 76 -7.76 -5.23 -1.62
N CYS A 77 -8.96 -4.97 -1.11
CA CYS A 77 -9.33 -5.51 0.19
C CYS A 77 -9.27 -7.04 0.04
N GLY A 78 -8.28 -7.69 0.65
CA GLY A 78 -7.93 -9.12 0.46
C GLY A 78 -8.98 -10.15 0.87
N TYR A 79 -10.28 -9.83 0.78
CA TYR A 79 -11.34 -10.83 0.73
C TYR A 79 -11.34 -11.46 -0.65
N GLU A 80 -10.51 -12.49 -0.84
CA GLU A 80 -10.85 -13.54 -1.78
C GLU A 80 -11.98 -14.35 -1.11
N PRO A 81 -13.21 -14.32 -1.65
CA PRO A 81 -14.26 -15.16 -1.09
C PRO A 81 -13.87 -16.64 -1.24
N PRO A 82 -14.28 -17.52 -0.30
CA PRO A 82 -13.97 -18.95 -0.36
C PRO A 82 -14.65 -19.68 -1.54
N GLY A 83 -15.37 -18.95 -2.39
CA GLY A 83 -16.09 -19.45 -3.56
C GLY A 83 -16.41 -18.33 -4.54
N PRO A 84 -16.94 -18.66 -5.71
CA PRO A 84 -17.16 -17.69 -6.77
C PRO A 84 -18.28 -16.67 -6.39
N PRO A 85 -18.23 -15.43 -6.90
CA PRO A 85 -19.06 -14.32 -6.42
C PRO A 85 -20.57 -14.53 -6.54
N ASP A 86 -21.01 -15.36 -7.49
CA ASP A 86 -22.39 -15.78 -7.74
C ASP A 86 -22.99 -16.62 -6.61
N LYS A 87 -22.18 -17.05 -5.63
CA LYS A 87 -22.63 -17.82 -4.45
C LYS A 87 -22.66 -17.01 -3.16
N LEU A 88 -22.43 -15.71 -3.22
CA LEU A 88 -22.34 -14.83 -2.05
C LEU A 88 -23.58 -13.93 -1.85
N PHE A 89 -24.54 -13.94 -2.80
CA PHE A 89 -25.78 -13.17 -2.76
C PHE A 89 -26.98 -14.03 -3.17
#